data_AF-A0A966TQ92-F1
#
_entry.id   AF-A0A966TQ92-F1
#
_cell.length_a   1.000
_cell.length_b   1.000
_cell.length_c   1.000
_cell.angle_alpha   90.00
_cell.angle_beta   90.00
_cell.angle_gamma   90.00
#
_symmetry.space_group_name_H-M   'P 1'
#
loop_
_entity.id
_entity.type
_entity.pdbx_description
1 polymer ?
#
loop_
_entity_poly.entity_id
_entity_poly.type
_entity_poly.pdbx_seq_one_letter_code
_entity_poly.pdbx_strand_id
1 'polypeptide(L)'
;TQGMRQGNDIGTQYRSAIYTLDDAQEKTAKHLMARFQSELDAAGLERITTELAPAGEFFYAEEYHQQYLAKNPGGYCGLGGTGVKCPGATLDEHTASAA
;
A
#
# COMPACT_ATOMS: atom_id res chain seq x y z
N THR A 1 -1.32 -7.54 -5.67
CA THR A 1 -1.36 -8.77 -6.47
C THR A 1 -2.78 -9.25 -6.70
N GLN A 2 -3.74 -8.93 -5.82
CA GLN A 2 -5.09 -9.50 -5.88
C GLN A 2 -6.08 -8.73 -6.78
N GLY A 3 -5.66 -7.63 -7.43
CA GLY A 3 -6.51 -6.84 -8.33
C GLY A 3 -7.66 -6.13 -7.59
N MET A 4 -8.89 -6.36 -8.04
CA MET A 4 -10.12 -5.77 -7.48
C MET A 4 -10.65 -6.62 -6.32
N ARG A 5 -9.76 -6.98 -5.38
CA ARG A 5 -10.02 -7.83 -4.23
C ARG A 5 -8.94 -7.63 -3.17
N GLN A 6 -9.32 -7.77 -1.90
CA GLN A 6 -8.40 -7.95 -0.77
C GLN A 6 -8.92 -9.06 0.16
N GLY A 7 -8.26 -10.22 0.14
CA GLY A 7 -8.67 -11.39 0.91
C GLY A 7 -10.10 -11.80 0.56
N ASN A 8 -10.99 -11.72 1.56
CA ASN A 8 -12.40 -12.06 1.42
C ASN A 8 -13.25 -10.92 0.83
N ASP A 9 -12.70 -9.70 0.75
CA ASP A 9 -13.43 -8.52 0.28
C ASP A 9 -13.24 -8.36 -1.24
N ILE A 10 -14.32 -8.50 -2.01
CA ILE A 10 -14.31 -8.53 -3.48
C ILE A 10 -15.01 -7.30 -4.05
N GLY A 11 -14.35 -6.59 -4.96
CA GLY A 11 -14.85 -5.37 -5.58
C GLY A 11 -13.76 -4.32 -5.82
N THR A 12 -14.01 -3.38 -6.73
CA THR A 12 -13.05 -2.33 -7.12
C THR A 12 -12.68 -1.38 -5.98
N GLN A 13 -13.56 -1.25 -4.99
CA GLN A 13 -13.34 -0.48 -3.76
C GLN A 13 -12.29 -1.12 -2.83
N TYR A 14 -11.94 -2.38 -3.03
CA TYR A 14 -10.96 -3.12 -2.22
C TYR A 14 -9.61 -3.30 -2.91
N ARG A 15 -9.36 -2.56 -4.00
CA ARG A 15 -8.07 -2.61 -4.69
C ARG A 15 -6.97 -1.95 -3.86
N SER A 16 -5.73 -2.41 -4.05
CA SER A 16 -4.56 -1.74 -3.49
C SER A 16 -4.29 -0.44 -4.24
N ALA A 17 -4.09 0.66 -3.51
CA ALA A 17 -3.78 1.98 -4.08
C ALA A 17 -2.80 2.75 -3.18
N ILE A 18 -2.00 3.61 -3.79
CA ILE A 18 -1.14 4.61 -3.15
C ILE A 18 -1.46 5.96 -3.80
N TYR A 19 -1.89 6.91 -2.97
CA TYR A 19 -2.15 8.29 -3.38
C TYR A 19 -1.09 9.21 -2.79
N THR A 20 -0.40 9.97 -3.64
CA THR A 20 0.81 10.74 -3.27
C THR A 20 0.53 12.23 -3.23
N LEU A 21 1.14 12.94 -2.28
CA LEU A 21 0.98 14.38 -2.09
C LEU A 21 2.03 15.21 -2.83
N ASP A 22 3.14 14.59 -3.21
CA ASP A 22 4.27 15.24 -3.87
C ASP A 22 5.10 14.24 -4.70
N ASP A 23 5.97 14.79 -5.55
CA ASP A 23 6.86 14.03 -6.43
C ASP A 23 7.86 13.14 -5.67
N ALA A 24 8.24 13.52 -4.45
CA ALA A 24 9.18 12.73 -3.66
C ALA A 24 8.52 11.42 -3.22
N GLN A 25 7.27 11.49 -2.73
CA GLN A 25 6.45 10.33 -2.41
C GLN A 25 6.20 9.45 -3.63
N GLU A 26 5.90 10.03 -4.80
CA GLU A 26 5.70 9.26 -6.03
C GLU A 26 6.97 8.49 -6.43
N LYS A 27 8.14 9.15 -6.39
CA LYS A 27 9.42 8.49 -6.68
C LYS A 27 9.71 7.36 -5.69
N THR A 28 9.51 7.60 -4.40
CA THR A 28 9.69 6.58 -3.36
C THR A 28 8.73 5.41 -3.56
N ALA A 29 7.46 5.67 -3.83
CA ALA A 29 6.46 4.63 -4.07
C ALA A 29 6.83 3.76 -5.28
N LYS A 30 7.21 4.37 -6.42
CA LYS A 30 7.68 3.63 -7.60
C LYS A 30 8.89 2.75 -7.29
N HIS A 31 9.87 3.30 -6.58
CA HIS A 31 11.07 2.56 -6.20
C HIS A 31 10.74 1.36 -5.30
N LEU A 32 9.92 1.55 -4.27
CA LEU A 32 9.53 0.48 -3.36
C LEU A 32 8.65 -0.57 -4.04
N MET A 33 7.72 -0.18 -4.92
CA MET A 33 6.92 -1.11 -5.71
C MET A 33 7.80 -2.01 -6.57
N ALA A 34 8.82 -1.45 -7.24
CA ALA A 34 9.75 -2.23 -8.05
C ALA A 34 10.56 -3.23 -7.19
N ARG A 35 11.09 -2.77 -6.04
CA ARG A 35 11.84 -3.64 -5.11
C ARG A 35 10.97 -4.74 -4.53
N PHE A 36 9.75 -4.41 -4.12
CA PHE A 36 8.84 -5.39 -3.53
C PHE A 36 8.32 -6.39 -4.55
N GLN A 37 8.21 -6.00 -5.84
CA GLN A 37 7.88 -6.94 -6.91
C GLN A 37 8.91 -8.08 -6.98
N SER A 38 10.20 -7.79 -6.85
CA SER A 38 11.23 -8.82 -6.85
C SER A 38 11.06 -9.84 -5.71
N GLU A 39 10.65 -9.38 -4.53
CA GLU A 39 10.36 -10.27 -3.39
C GLU A 39 9.08 -11.10 -3.62
N LEU A 40 8.06 -10.51 -4.24
CA LEU A 40 6.85 -11.23 -4.63
C LEU A 40 7.12 -12.30 -5.69
N ASP A 41 7.96 -11.98 -6.68
CA ASP A 41 8.38 -12.91 -7.72
C ASP A 41 9.15 -14.09 -7.09
N ALA A 42 10.08 -13.81 -6.16
CA ALA A 42 10.81 -14.83 -5.41
C ALA A 42 9.89 -15.72 -4.55
N ALA A 43 8.78 -15.16 -4.06
CA ALA A 43 7.75 -15.90 -3.33
C ALA A 43 6.73 -16.62 -4.24
N GLY A 44 6.87 -16.53 -5.57
CA GLY A 44 5.95 -17.14 -6.54
C GLY A 44 4.56 -16.48 -6.58
N LEU A 45 4.46 -15.22 -6.15
CA LEU A 45 3.22 -14.45 -6.16
C LEU A 45 3.08 -13.64 -7.44
N GLU A 46 1.84 -13.29 -7.77
CA GLU A 46 1.53 -12.51 -8.98
C GLU A 46 2.08 -11.07 -8.92
N ARG A 47 2.02 -10.40 -10.08
CA ARG A 47 2.41 -9.00 -10.21
C ARG A 47 1.61 -8.09 -9.28
N ILE A 48 2.25 -7.04 -8.76
CA ILE A 48 1.62 -5.94 -8.06
C ILE A 48 0.54 -5.31 -8.95
N THR A 49 -0.62 -5.11 -8.35
CA THR A 49 -1.81 -4.50 -8.95
C THR A 49 -2.13 -3.15 -8.32
N THR A 50 -1.19 -2.60 -7.54
CA THR A 50 -1.34 -1.36 -6.79
C THR A 50 -1.43 -0.19 -7.76
N GLU A 51 -2.52 0.57 -7.67
CA GLU A 51 -2.66 1.86 -8.34
C GLU A 51 -1.71 2.88 -7.71
N LEU A 52 -1.02 3.68 -8.52
CA LEU A 52 -0.23 4.80 -8.06
C LEU A 52 -0.71 6.07 -8.77
N ALA A 53 -1.17 7.05 -8.01
CA ALA A 53 -1.66 8.32 -8.54
C ALA A 53 -1.41 9.48 -7.56
N PRO A 54 -1.50 10.73 -8.01
CA PRO A 54 -1.60 11.89 -7.12
C PRO A 54 -2.87 11.81 -6.27
N ALA A 55 -2.82 12.30 -5.04
CA ALA A 55 -4.00 12.41 -4.20
C ALA A 55 -4.99 13.45 -4.78
N GLY A 56 -6.23 13.01 -4.97
CA GLY A 56 -7.34 13.89 -5.33
C GLY A 56 -8.17 14.32 -4.12
N GLU A 57 -9.43 14.67 -4.35
CA GLU A 57 -10.38 14.91 -3.26
C GLU A 57 -10.57 13.66 -2.40
N PHE A 58 -10.61 13.87 -1.08
CA PHE A 58 -10.87 12.81 -0.11
C PHE A 58 -12.24 13.01 0.52
N PHE A 59 -13.13 12.04 0.32
CA PHE A 59 -14.47 12.04 0.91
C PHE A 59 -14.45 11.23 2.20
N TYR A 60 -14.81 11.87 3.31
CA TYR A 60 -14.97 11.17 4.58
C TYR A 60 -16.10 10.14 4.48
N ALA A 61 -15.81 8.92 4.92
CA ALA A 61 -16.84 7.94 5.21
C ALA A 61 -17.68 8.36 6.42
N GLU A 62 -18.86 7.78 6.57
CA GLU A 62 -19.79 8.05 7.66
C GLU A 62 -19.14 7.83 9.04
N GLU A 63 -19.65 8.52 10.06
CA GLU A 63 -19.10 8.49 11.43
C GLU A 63 -18.96 7.07 12.02
N TYR A 64 -19.84 6.16 11.62
CA TYR A 64 -19.75 4.75 12.00
C TYR A 64 -18.43 4.09 11.58
N HIS A 65 -17.88 4.46 10.41
CA HIS A 65 -16.62 3.92 9.89
C HIS A 65 -15.39 4.52 10.57
N GLN A 66 -15.53 5.72 11.14
CA GLN A 66 -14.42 6.43 11.78
C GLN A 66 -14.01 5.72 13.09
N GLN A 67 -12.74 5.31 13.16
CA GLN A 67 -12.17 4.58 14.30
C GLN A 67 -12.97 3.33 14.70
N TYR A 68 -13.60 2.66 13.72
CA TYR A 68 -14.51 1.54 13.95
C TYR A 68 -13.92 0.42 14.83
N LEU A 69 -12.66 0.01 14.60
CA LEU A 69 -12.01 -1.06 15.37
C LEU A 69 -11.64 -0.66 16.80
N ALA A 70 -11.43 0.64 17.07
CA ALA A 70 -11.27 1.13 18.43
C ALA A 70 -12.61 1.12 19.18
N LYS A 71 -13.70 1.46 18.49
CA LYS A 71 -15.08 1.40 19.01
C LYS A 71 -15.56 -0.05 19.19
N ASN A 72 -15.06 -0.99 18.37
CA ASN A 72 -15.47 -2.40 18.34
C ASN A 72 -14.24 -3.33 18.38
N PRO A 73 -13.65 -3.62 19.56
CA PRO A 73 -12.42 -4.41 19.67
C PRO A 73 -12.50 -5.85 19.13
N GLY A 74 -13.70 -6.42 19.06
CA GLY A 74 -13.96 -7.73 18.43
C GLY A 74 -14.29 -7.63 16.93
N GLY A 75 -14.21 -6.44 16.35
CA GLY A 75 -14.50 -6.20 14.95
C GLY A 75 -13.54 -6.93 14.01
N TYR A 76 -14.06 -7.37 12.86
CA TYR A 76 -13.25 -8.05 11.87
C TYR A 76 -12.25 -7.09 11.23
N CYS A 77 -10.97 -7.43 11.35
CA CYS A 77 -9.86 -6.76 10.71
C CYS A 77 -9.23 -7.76 9.73
N GLY A 78 -9.78 -7.87 8.52
CA GLY A 78 -9.38 -8.86 7.49
C GLY A 78 -7.98 -8.68 6.90
N LEU A 79 -7.04 -8.12 7.65
CA LEU A 79 -5.67 -7.85 7.21
C LEU A 79 -4.84 -9.14 7.24
N GLY A 80 -4.68 -9.78 6.08
CA GLY A 80 -3.82 -10.96 5.90
C GLY A 80 -2.47 -10.68 5.22
N GLY A 81 -2.32 -9.52 4.58
CA GLY A 81 -1.10 -9.16 3.83
C GLY A 81 -0.70 -10.20 2.77
N THR A 82 0.56 -10.15 2.32
CA THR A 82 1.14 -11.13 1.40
C THR A 82 2.00 -12.19 2.10
N GLY A 83 2.34 -12.00 3.38
CA GLY A 83 3.32 -12.82 4.10
C GLY A 83 4.77 -12.62 3.66
N VAL A 84 5.02 -11.80 2.62
CA VAL A 84 6.36 -11.48 2.10
C VAL A 84 6.96 -10.32 2.89
N LYS A 85 8.20 -10.47 3.35
CA LYS A 85 8.91 -9.42 4.07
C LYS A 85 9.27 -8.28 3.13
N CYS A 86 9.13 -7.05 3.61
CA CYS A 86 9.66 -5.89 2.90
C CYS A 86 11.19 -6.00 2.83
N PRO A 87 11.82 -5.83 1.66
CA PRO A 87 13.26 -5.80 1.57
C PRO A 87 13.74 -4.61 2.41
N GLY A 88 14.72 -4.83 3.28
CA GLY A 88 15.22 -3.80 4.18
C GLY A 88 15.61 -2.52 3.41
N ALA A 89 15.31 -1.36 3.99
CA ALA A 89 15.79 -0.09 3.50
C ALA A 89 17.31 -0.02 3.72
N THR A 90 18.09 -0.47 2.74
CA THR A 90 19.40 0.13 2.53
C THR A 90 19.10 1.53 2.00
N LEU A 91 19.16 2.51 2.88
CA LEU A 91 19.31 3.90 2.46
C LEU A 91 20.68 3.94 1.78
N ASP A 92 20.69 3.95 0.45
CA ASP A 92 21.93 4.30 -0.25
C ASP A 92 22.25 5.74 0.19
N GLU A 93 23.35 5.91 0.93
CA GLU A 93 23.92 7.20 1.36
C GLU A 93 24.39 7.99 0.12
N HIS A 94 23.49 8.42 -0.74
CA HIS A 94 23.77 9.34 -1.83
C HIS A 94 22.68 10.39 -1.86
N THR A 95 22.81 11.36 -0.95
CA THR A 95 22.77 12.82 -1.17
C THR A 95 22.39 13.53 0.12
N ALA A 96 23.35 13.68 1.03
CA ALA A 96 23.39 14.78 1.98
C ALA A 96 24.59 15.66 1.60
N SER A 97 24.47 16.38 0.49
CA SER A 97 25.34 17.49 0.15
C SER A 97 24.62 18.40 -0.83
N ALA A 98 23.88 19.37 -0.30
CA ALA A 98 23.62 20.63 -0.98
C ALA A 98 23.20 21.70 0.06
N ALA A 99 24.13 22.66 0.24
CA ALA A 99 24.03 24.01 0.80
C ALA A 99 23.60 24.19 2.26
#